data_AF-A0A5M4ETY3-F1
#
_entry.id   AF-A0A5M4ETY3-F1
#
_cell.length_a   1.000
_cell.length_b   1.000
_cell.length_c   1.000
_cell.angle_alpha   90.00
_cell.angle_beta   90.00
_cell.angle_gamma   90.00
#
_symmetry.space_group_name_H-M   'P 1'
#
loop_
_entity.id
_entity.type
_entity.pdbx_description
1 polymer ?
#
loop_
_entity_poly.entity_id
_entity_poly.type
_entity_poly.pdbx_seq_one_letter_code
_entity_poly.pdbx_strand_id
1 'polypeptide(L)' 'MKVNTDNPPGGTATFQGNAYYFCGPGCRVAFEEDPQGYISGEKSIEM' A
#
# COMPACT_ATOMS: atom_id res chain seq x y z
N MET A 1 0.64 -12.19 -8.09
CA MET A 1 -0.16 -12.14 -6.83
C MET A 1 -1.42 -11.33 -7.12
N LYS A 2 -2.63 -11.91 -7.07
CA LYS A 2 -3.88 -11.12 -7.09
C LYS A 2 -4.13 -10.66 -5.66
N VAL A 3 -4.06 -9.37 -5.39
CA VAL A 3 -4.52 -8.81 -4.11
C VAL A 3 -6.03 -9.05 -4.05
N ASN A 4 -6.48 -9.87 -3.10
CA ASN A 4 -7.91 -10.02 -2.81
C ASN A 4 -8.35 -8.78 -2.04
N THR A 5 -9.08 -7.88 -2.70
CA THR A 5 -9.57 -6.61 -2.14
C THR A 5 -10.78 -6.78 -1.21
N ASP A 6 -11.38 -7.97 -1.16
CA ASP A 6 -12.53 -8.30 -0.32
C ASP A 6 -12.16 -8.42 1.18
N ASN A 7 -10.96 -8.90 1.47
CA ASN A 7 -10.40 -9.00 2.83
C ASN A 7 -8.86 -8.93 2.76
N PRO A 8 -8.27 -7.74 2.62
CA PRO A 8 -6.82 -7.59 2.54
C PRO A 8 -6.20 -7.93 3.90
N PRO A 9 -5.35 -8.97 4.02
CA PRO A 9 -4.74 -9.35 5.30
C PRO A 9 -3.78 -8.28 5.84
N GLY A 10 -3.32 -7.34 5.00
CA GLY A 10 -2.53 -6.19 5.40
C GLY A 10 -3.33 -4.93 5.77
N GLY A 11 -4.65 -4.96 5.57
CA GLY A 11 -5.54 -3.81 5.75
C GLY A 11 -5.57 -2.86 4.56
N THR A 12 -6.16 -1.69 4.78
CA THR A 12 -6.36 -0.64 3.78
C THR A 12 -5.90 0.71 4.31
N ALA A 13 -5.29 1.53 3.46
CA ALA A 13 -4.96 2.93 3.77
C ALA A 13 -5.63 3.85 2.75
N THR A 14 -6.04 5.04 3.18
CA THR A 14 -6.63 6.04 2.26
C THR A 14 -5.65 7.18 2.09
N PHE A 15 -5.24 7.46 0.86
CA PHE A 15 -4.31 8.54 0.55
C PHE A 15 -4.78 9.32 -0.67
N GLN A 16 -4.85 10.65 -0.54
CA GLN A 16 -5.36 11.55 -1.59
C GLN A 16 -6.73 11.12 -2.17
N GLY A 17 -7.63 10.65 -1.31
CA GLY A 17 -8.97 10.19 -1.73
C GLY A 17 -9.00 8.83 -2.43
N ASN A 18 -7.87 8.13 -2.54
CA ASN A 18 -7.78 6.78 -3.11
C ASN A 18 -7.55 5.75 -2.00
N ALA A 19 -8.25 4.62 -2.07
CA ALA A 19 -8.08 3.51 -1.15
C ALA A 19 -7.03 2.52 -1.69
N TYR A 20 -6.02 2.23 -0.87
CA TYR A 20 -4.93 1.31 -1.15
C TYR A 20 -5.07 0.05 -0.30
N TYR A 21 -4.87 -1.11 -0.93
CA TYR A 21 -5.04 -2.42 -0.33
C TYR A 21 -3.67 -3.10 -0.20
N PHE A 22 -3.37 -3.62 0.99
CA PHE A 22 -2.06 -4.22 1.26
C PHE A 22 -2.17 -5.72 1.51
N CYS A 23 -1.22 -6.47 0.97
CA CYS A 23 -1.12 -7.92 1.18
C CYS A 23 -0.53 -8.29 2.55
N GLY A 24 0.04 -7.34 3.29
CA GLY A 24 0.58 -7.58 4.63
C GLY A 24 0.71 -6.29 5.45
N PRO A 25 0.67 -6.38 6.79
CA PRO A 25 0.70 -5.22 7.67
C PRO A 25 2.00 -4.42 7.55
N GLY A 26 3.13 -5.08 7.24
CA GLY A 26 4.41 -4.41 7.03
C GLY A 26 4.41 -3.46 5.82
N CYS A 27 3.76 -3.86 4.72
CA CYS A 27 3.62 -2.99 3.55
C CYS A 27 2.75 -1.77 3.84
N ARG A 28 1.69 -1.94 4.64
CA ARG A 28 0.84 -0.83 5.07
C ARG A 28 1.61 0.17 5.93
N VAL A 29 2.35 -0.31 6.93
CA VAL A 29 3.12 0.58 7.84
C VAL A 29 4.17 1.37 7.04
N ALA A 30 4.93 0.71 6.17
CA ALA A 30 5.89 1.39 5.30
C ALA A 30 5.22 2.45 4.41
N PHE A 31 4.04 2.12 3.86
CA PHE A 31 3.24 3.05 3.08
C PHE A 31 2.72 4.23 3.92
N GLU A 32 2.33 4.03 5.17
CA GLU A 32 1.86 5.12 6.04
C GLU A 32 3.00 6.07 6.45
N GLU A 33 4.24 5.59 6.54
CA GLU A 33 5.40 6.43 6.85
C GLU A 33 5.80 7.36 5.70
N ASP A 34 5.68 6.89 4.45
CA ASP A 34 6.05 7.67 3.26
C ASP A 34 5.12 7.40 2.07
N PRO A 35 3.81 7.68 2.18
CA PRO A 35 2.82 7.31 1.17
C PRO A 35 3.11 8.01 -0.15
N GLN A 36 3.63 9.23 -0.09
CA GLN A 36 3.89 10.04 -1.27
C GLN A 36 4.97 9.42 -2.15
N GLY A 37 6.07 8.89 -1.58
CA GLY A 37 7.15 8.24 -2.34
C GLY A 37 6.74 6.90 -2.98
N TYR A 38 5.89 6.12 -2.32
CA TYR A 38 5.34 4.88 -2.90
C TYR A 38 4.32 5.16 -4.02
N ILE A 39 3.60 6.28 -3.94
CA ILE A 39 2.55 6.67 -4.91
C ILE A 39 3.13 7.40 -6.11
N SER A 40 4.13 8.26 -5.90
CA SER A 40 4.80 8.97 -7.00
C SER A 40 5.61 8.04 -7.90
N GLY A 41 5.86 6.81 -7.46
CA GLY A 41 6.68 5.84 -8.18
C GLY A 41 8.18 6.14 -8.09
N GLU A 42 8.58 7.18 -7.36
CA GLU A 42 9.99 7.48 -7.07
C GLU A 42 10.63 6.41 -6.18
N LYS A 43 9.81 5.73 -5.37
CA LYS A 43 10.20 4.60 -4.54
C LYS A 43 9.64 3.30 -5.13
N SER A 44 10.20 2.87 -6.26
CA SER A 44 10.03 1.49 -6.72
C SER A 44 10.77 0.57 -5.76
N ILE A 45 10.05 -0.29 -5.04
CA ILE A 45 10.64 -1.54 -4.56
C ILE A 45 10.97 -2.32 -5.83
N GLU A 46 12.18 -2.17 -6.35
CA GLU A 46 12.74 -3.12 -7.32
C GLU A 46 12.60 -4.50 -6.67
N MET A 47 11.84 -5.38 -7.34
CA MET A 47 11.68 -6.78 -6.96
C MET A 47 13.00 -7.51 -7.04
#